data_AF-A0A7C7LVB8-F1
#
_entry.id   AF-A0A7C7LVB8-F1
#
_cell.length_a   1.000
_cell.length_b   1.000
_cell.length_c   1.000
_cell.angle_alpha   90.00
_cell.angle_beta   90.00
_cell.angle_gamma   90.00
#
_symmetry.space_group_name_H-M   'P 1'
#
loop_
_entity.id
_entity.type
_entity.pdbx_description
1 polymer ?
#
loop_
_entity_poly.entity_id
_entity_poly.type
_entity_poly.pdbx_seq_one_letter_code
_entity_poly.pdbx_strand_id
1 'polypeptide(L)'
;MQHNPDRIVIWPGYFDARSSRRSGRRVSADSAVAKPDLEGLVWAARSLGLKKMKREEGVSHPQRPHAKEGRLWVSASAASNSIGSDKKEEILQMIGTQWSELLLQRKDEEKKASSAGPKVGDKKGRTQRKVSSAAKQAATRAASARKRRGSKKWKK
;
A
#
# COMPACT_ATOMS: atom_id res chain seq x y z
N MET A 1 22.43 -23.59 13.97
CA MET A 1 22.01 -22.59 12.96
C MET A 1 23.28 -22.05 12.31
N GLN A 2 23.51 -22.26 11.01
CA GLN A 2 24.74 -21.82 10.36
C GLN A 2 24.82 -20.30 10.37
N HIS A 3 25.72 -19.77 11.20
CA HIS A 3 26.02 -18.35 11.32
C HIS A 3 26.80 -17.93 10.07
N ASN A 4 26.08 -17.63 9.00
CA ASN A 4 26.70 -17.06 7.80
C ASN A 4 26.76 -15.55 8.02
N PRO A 5 27.94 -14.95 8.25
CA PRO A 5 28.08 -13.51 8.48
C PRO A 5 27.59 -12.71 7.27
N ASP A 6 27.64 -13.32 6.09
CA ASP A 6 27.24 -12.73 4.81
C ASP A 6 25.72 -12.73 4.59
N ARG A 7 24.92 -13.13 5.59
CA ARG A 7 23.45 -13.18 5.53
C ARG A 7 22.82 -12.30 6.61
N ILE A 8 22.11 -11.27 6.17
CA ILE A 8 21.37 -10.34 7.01
C ILE A 8 19.90 -10.77 7.05
N VAL A 9 19.37 -10.99 8.26
CA VAL A 9 17.92 -11.22 8.47
C VAL A 9 17.22 -9.89 8.66
N ILE A 10 16.19 -9.67 7.85
CA ILE A 10 15.29 -8.53 7.92
C ILE A 10 13.87 -9.04 8.19
N TRP A 11 13.22 -8.42 9.17
CA TRP A 11 11.83 -8.72 9.54
C TRP A 11 10.95 -7.53 9.16
N PRO A 12 9.74 -7.75 8.62
CA PRO A 12 8.81 -6.66 8.30
C PRO A 12 8.52 -5.78 9.53
N GLY A 13 8.35 -6.37 10.71
CA GLY A 13 8.09 -5.62 11.94
C GLY A 13 9.23 -4.71 12.41
N TYR A 14 10.42 -4.74 11.80
CA TYR A 14 11.44 -3.69 12.04
C TYR A 14 11.01 -2.33 11.48
N PHE A 15 10.09 -2.33 10.53
CA PHE A 15 9.56 -1.15 9.86
C PHE A 15 8.18 -0.74 10.38
N ASP A 16 7.59 -1.42 11.37
CA ASP A 16 6.23 -1.08 11.83
C ASP A 16 6.22 0.27 12.56
N ALA A 17 5.61 1.28 11.94
CA ALA A 17 5.48 2.62 12.51
C ALA A 17 4.66 2.64 13.82
N ARG A 18 3.73 1.69 13.98
CA ARG A 18 2.88 1.58 15.18
C ARG A 18 3.61 0.96 16.36
N SER A 19 4.66 0.19 16.09
CA SER A 19 5.54 -0.38 17.12
C SER A 19 6.58 0.66 17.54
N SER A 20 6.76 0.86 18.85
CA SER A 20 7.85 1.68 19.39
C SER A 20 9.23 1.02 19.16
N ARG A 21 10.32 1.79 19.29
CA ARG A 21 11.69 1.23 19.23
C ARG A 21 11.92 0.12 20.27
N ARG A 22 11.37 0.28 21.47
CA ARG A 22 11.44 -0.73 22.54
C ARG A 22 10.69 -2.02 22.19
N SER A 23 9.64 -1.94 21.35
CA SER A 23 8.83 -3.11 20.95
C SER A 23 9.28 -3.75 19.62
N GLY A 24 10.36 -3.24 19.00
CA GLY A 24 11.06 -3.91 17.91
C GLY A 24 11.23 -3.11 16.63
N ARG A 25 10.70 -1.88 16.53
CA ARG A 25 11.01 -1.00 15.40
C ARG A 25 12.50 -0.61 15.42
N ARG A 26 13.19 -0.76 14.29
CA ARG A 26 14.64 -0.45 14.17
C ARG A 26 14.90 0.87 13.46
N VAL A 27 14.09 1.19 12.45
CA VAL A 27 14.23 2.40 11.61
C VAL A 27 13.65 3.67 12.26
N SER A 28 13.97 4.84 11.67
CA SER A 28 13.33 6.12 12.03
C SER A 28 11.82 6.10 11.72
N ALA A 29 11.08 7.08 12.25
CA ALA A 29 9.64 7.18 12.00
C ALA A 29 9.34 7.48 10.52
N ASP A 30 10.19 8.28 9.86
CA ASP A 30 9.99 8.71 8.46
C ASP A 30 10.18 7.55 7.47
N SER A 31 11.06 6.61 7.79
CA SER A 31 11.33 5.40 7.01
C SER A 31 10.51 4.19 7.50
N ALA A 32 9.58 4.39 8.44
CA ALA A 32 8.69 3.36 8.93
C ALA A 32 7.38 3.33 8.13
N VAL A 33 6.77 2.15 8.04
CA VAL A 33 5.54 1.88 7.30
C VAL A 33 4.43 1.51 8.28
N ALA A 34 3.21 2.02 8.05
CA ALA A 34 2.07 1.80 8.94
C ALA A 34 1.62 0.33 9.04
N LYS A 35 1.76 -0.43 7.96
CA LYS A 35 1.45 -1.86 7.88
C LYS A 35 2.55 -2.55 7.06
N PRO A 36 3.67 -2.93 7.68
CA PRO A 36 4.73 -3.61 6.96
C PRO A 36 4.27 -5.03 6.58
N ASP A 37 4.54 -5.40 5.34
CA ASP A 37 4.22 -6.71 4.77
C ASP A 37 5.48 -7.29 4.10
N LEU A 38 5.59 -8.62 4.04
CA LEU A 38 6.75 -9.29 3.46
C LEU A 38 6.90 -8.96 1.97
N GLU A 39 5.79 -8.92 1.23
CA GLU A 39 5.82 -8.63 -0.20
C GLU A 39 6.22 -7.16 -0.47
N GLY A 40 5.73 -6.22 0.34
CA GLY A 40 6.14 -4.82 0.26
C GLY A 40 7.64 -4.64 0.55
N LEU A 41 8.16 -5.37 1.55
CA LEU A 41 9.58 -5.37 1.89
C LEU A 41 10.44 -5.90 0.73
N VAL A 42 10.02 -7.01 0.12
CA VAL A 42 10.68 -7.62 -1.05
C VAL A 42 10.67 -6.66 -2.24
N TRP A 43 9.57 -5.95 -2.47
CA TRP A 43 9.45 -4.99 -3.56
C TRP A 43 10.38 -3.78 -3.35
N ALA A 44 10.39 -3.19 -2.16
CA ALA A 44 11.31 -2.09 -1.82
C ALA A 44 12.78 -2.51 -1.94
N ALA A 45 13.13 -3.71 -1.46
CA ALA A 45 14.47 -4.26 -1.60
C ALA A 45 14.87 -4.46 -3.09
N ARG A 46 13.95 -4.94 -3.93
CA ARG A 46 14.16 -5.05 -5.39
C ARG A 46 14.35 -3.70 -6.05
N SER A 47 13.58 -2.69 -5.65
CA SER A 47 13.71 -1.32 -6.17
C SER A 47 15.11 -0.76 -5.92
N LEU A 48 15.72 -1.11 -4.78
CA LEU A 48 17.12 -0.78 -4.45
C LEU A 48 18.17 -1.64 -5.17
N GLY A 49 17.77 -2.60 -6.00
CA GLY A 49 18.70 -3.47 -6.72
C GLY A 49 19.23 -4.66 -5.91
N LEU A 50 18.64 -4.99 -4.75
CA LEU A 50 18.99 -6.19 -3.99
C LEU A 50 18.49 -7.46 -4.69
N LYS A 51 19.35 -8.08 -5.50
CA LYS A 51 19.01 -9.27 -6.28
C LYS A 51 19.15 -10.58 -5.52
N LYS A 52 20.14 -10.68 -4.62
CA LYS A 52 20.41 -11.92 -3.84
C LYS A 52 19.68 -11.88 -2.51
N MET A 53 18.42 -12.33 -2.53
CA MET A 53 17.60 -12.44 -1.33
C MET A 53 16.72 -13.68 -1.35
N LYS A 54 16.37 -14.20 -0.16
CA LYS A 54 15.47 -15.34 0.01
C LYS A 54 14.31 -14.95 0.90
N ARG A 55 13.08 -15.08 0.38
CA ARG A 55 11.84 -14.90 1.15
C ARG A 55 11.50 -16.20 1.88
N GLU A 56 11.07 -16.08 3.13
CA GLU A 56 10.52 -17.19 3.90
C GLU A 56 9.24 -16.75 4.58
N GLU A 57 8.12 -17.28 4.08
CA GLU A 57 6.79 -17.03 4.59
C GLU A 57 6.48 -17.91 5.82
N GLY A 58 5.55 -17.50 6.67
CA GLY A 58 5.10 -18.28 7.83
C GLY A 58 6.09 -18.34 9.01
N VAL A 59 7.30 -17.79 8.87
CA VAL A 59 8.26 -17.66 9.97
C VAL A 59 7.88 -16.47 10.85
N SER A 60 7.88 -16.66 12.16
CA SER A 60 7.60 -15.59 13.13
C SER A 60 8.87 -15.12 13.82
N HIS A 61 8.93 -13.83 14.16
CA HIS A 61 9.99 -13.31 15.00
C HIS A 61 9.89 -13.92 16.41
N PRO A 62 11.02 -14.28 17.08
CA PRO A 62 10.97 -14.91 18.40
C PRO A 62 10.20 -14.12 19.46
N GLN A 63 10.30 -12.78 19.43
CA GLN A 63 9.55 -11.90 20.33
C GLN A 63 8.06 -11.72 19.93
N ARG A 64 7.65 -12.19 18.75
CA ARG A 64 6.29 -12.06 18.21
C ARG A 64 5.85 -13.36 17.52
N PRO A 65 5.70 -14.47 18.26
CA PRO A 65 5.40 -15.78 17.69
C PRO A 65 4.03 -15.86 16.99
N HIS A 66 3.09 -14.98 17.36
CA HIS A 66 1.74 -14.97 16.77
C HIS A 66 1.66 -14.20 15.43
N ALA A 67 2.66 -13.39 15.09
CA ALA A 67 2.55 -12.45 13.97
C ALA A 67 2.66 -13.12 12.59
N LYS A 68 3.42 -14.22 12.46
CA LYS A 68 3.65 -14.94 11.19
C LYS A 68 4.00 -14.01 10.01
N GLU A 69 4.73 -12.94 10.32
CA GLU A 69 5.08 -11.86 9.40
C GLU A 69 6.02 -12.30 8.27
N GLY A 70 6.69 -13.45 8.42
CA GLY A 70 7.72 -13.91 7.50
C GLY A 70 9.04 -13.19 7.71
N ARG A 71 10.10 -13.70 7.06
CA ARG A 71 11.44 -13.10 7.08
C ARG A 71 12.04 -12.99 5.70
N LEU A 72 12.89 -11.98 5.54
CA LEU A 72 13.69 -11.77 4.35
C LEU A 72 15.17 -11.95 4.70
N TRP A 73 15.83 -12.85 3.98
CA TRP A 73 17.28 -12.98 4.01
C TRP A 73 17.88 -12.16 2.88
N VAL A 74 18.84 -11.29 3.20
CA VAL A 74 19.58 -10.49 2.23
C VAL A 74 21.07 -10.82 2.37
N SER A 75 21.78 -10.93 1.24
CA SER A 75 23.23 -11.11 1.25
C SER A 75 23.94 -9.78 1.55
N ALA A 76 24.89 -9.76 2.48
CA ALA A 76 25.63 -8.54 2.83
C ALA A 76 26.45 -8.03 1.63
N SER A 77 27.16 -8.92 0.92
CA SER A 77 27.85 -8.57 -0.32
C SER A 77 26.94 -8.05 -1.45
N ALA A 78 25.66 -8.41 -1.48
CA ALA A 78 24.72 -7.82 -2.42
C ALA A 78 24.29 -6.41 -1.98
N ALA A 79 24.13 -6.20 -0.68
CA ALA A 79 23.75 -4.91 -0.12
C ALA A 79 24.87 -3.88 -0.23
N SER A 80 26.12 -4.27 -0.02
CA SER A 80 27.26 -3.39 -0.21
C SER A 80 27.39 -2.87 -1.63
N ASN A 81 27.18 -3.74 -2.62
CA ASN A 81 27.22 -3.37 -4.03
C ASN A 81 26.07 -2.44 -4.46
N SER A 82 24.85 -2.61 -3.91
CA SER A 82 23.68 -1.84 -4.34
C SER A 82 23.45 -0.57 -3.52
N ILE A 83 23.69 -0.62 -2.20
CA ILE A 83 23.43 0.46 -1.25
C ILE A 83 24.73 1.21 -0.89
N GLY A 84 25.91 0.59 -1.08
CA GLY A 84 27.20 1.17 -0.74
C GLY A 84 27.60 0.98 0.73
N SER A 85 26.87 0.17 1.51
CA SER A 85 27.16 -0.07 2.92
C SER A 85 26.90 -1.51 3.35
N ASP A 86 27.79 -2.02 4.20
CA ASP A 86 27.68 -3.33 4.85
C ASP A 86 26.85 -3.28 6.15
N LYS A 87 26.56 -2.08 6.65
CA LYS A 87 25.91 -1.92 7.96
C LYS A 87 24.43 -2.24 7.86
N LYS A 88 23.99 -3.21 8.66
CA LYS A 88 22.58 -3.63 8.74
C LYS A 88 21.61 -2.46 8.94
N GLU A 89 21.91 -1.55 9.85
CA GLU A 89 21.00 -0.44 10.19
C GLU A 89 20.84 0.55 9.02
N GLU A 90 21.90 0.79 8.25
CA GLU A 90 21.86 1.66 7.07
C GLU A 90 21.06 1.01 5.94
N ILE A 91 21.25 -0.29 5.74
CA ILE A 91 20.45 -1.09 4.80
C ILE A 91 18.96 -1.01 5.17
N LEU A 92 18.63 -1.17 6.46
CA LEU A 92 17.26 -1.03 6.94
C LEU A 92 16.73 0.37 6.66
N GLN A 93 17.48 1.42 6.99
CA GLN A 93 17.05 2.80 6.77
C GLN A 93 16.77 3.09 5.28
N MET A 94 17.66 2.64 4.39
CA MET A 94 17.52 2.83 2.95
C MET A 94 16.30 2.09 2.38
N ILE A 95 16.11 0.83 2.78
CA ILE A 95 14.91 0.06 2.40
C ILE A 95 13.64 0.76 2.89
N GLY A 96 13.65 1.26 4.14
CA GLY A 96 12.50 1.92 4.73
C GLY A 96 12.13 3.21 4.02
N THR A 97 13.12 4.04 3.68
CA THR A 97 12.92 5.28 2.91
C THR A 97 12.33 4.98 1.54
N GLN A 98 12.89 4.03 0.80
CA GLN A 98 12.36 3.63 -0.50
C GLN A 98 10.95 3.05 -0.40
N TRP A 99 10.67 2.22 0.62
CA TRP A 99 9.34 1.67 0.82
C TRP A 99 8.30 2.76 1.09
N SER A 100 8.64 3.73 1.96
CA SER A 100 7.77 4.88 2.24
C SER A 100 7.50 5.70 0.97
N GLU A 101 8.54 5.98 0.19
CA GLU A 101 8.44 6.70 -1.09
C GLU A 101 7.50 5.99 -2.08
N LEU A 102 7.68 4.67 -2.27
CA LEU A 102 6.83 3.87 -3.15
C LEU A 102 5.35 3.89 -2.72
N LEU A 103 5.08 3.89 -1.41
CA LEU A 103 3.71 4.00 -0.89
C LEU A 103 3.11 5.39 -1.09
N LEU A 104 3.92 6.45 -0.99
CA LEU A 104 3.49 7.82 -1.27
C LEU A 104 3.20 8.02 -2.76
N GLN A 105 4.10 7.57 -3.63
CA GLN A 105 3.91 7.60 -5.09
C GLN A 105 2.60 6.92 -5.48
N ARG A 106 2.35 5.70 -4.97
CA ARG A 106 1.10 4.98 -5.21
C ARG A 106 -0.14 5.77 -4.74
N LYS A 107 -0.10 6.37 -3.55
CA LYS A 107 -1.22 7.19 -3.04
C LYS A 107 -1.45 8.42 -3.91
N ASP A 108 -0.39 9.07 -4.38
CA ASP A 108 -0.51 10.25 -5.20
C ASP A 108 -0.97 9.92 -6.63
N GLU A 109 -0.56 8.77 -7.18
CA GLU A 109 -1.12 8.20 -8.40
C GLU A 109 -2.61 7.88 -8.24
N GLU A 110 -3.02 7.25 -7.14
CA GLU A 110 -4.43 6.98 -6.83
C GLU A 110 -5.25 8.28 -6.72
N LYS A 111 -4.71 9.32 -6.06
CA LYS A 111 -5.34 10.65 -5.99
C LYS A 111 -5.45 11.30 -7.37
N LYS A 112 -4.37 11.29 -8.16
CA LYS A 112 -4.35 11.82 -9.54
C LYS A 112 -5.34 11.08 -10.44
N ALA A 113 -5.42 9.76 -10.33
CA ALA A 113 -6.39 8.94 -11.07
C ALA A 113 -7.83 9.26 -10.64
N SER A 114 -8.07 9.49 -9.35
CA SER A 114 -9.39 9.87 -8.84
C SER A 114 -9.83 11.26 -9.30
N SER A 115 -8.91 12.22 -9.40
CA SER A 115 -9.19 13.58 -9.84
C SER A 115 -9.27 13.73 -11.37
N ALA A 116 -8.49 12.95 -12.13
CA ALA A 116 -8.49 12.96 -13.59
C ALA A 116 -9.80 12.44 -14.23
N GLY A 117 -10.63 11.74 -13.46
CA GLY A 117 -11.90 11.19 -13.95
C GLY A 117 -11.73 10.04 -14.96
N PRO A 118 -12.84 9.44 -15.42
CA PRO A 118 -12.79 8.33 -16.37
C PRO A 118 -12.19 8.77 -17.72
N LYS A 119 -11.34 7.93 -18.29
CA LYS A 119 -10.66 8.20 -19.58
C LYS A 119 -11.70 8.41 -20.70
N VAL A 120 -11.35 9.29 -21.65
CA VAL A 120 -12.19 9.56 -22.83
C VAL A 120 -12.43 8.25 -23.57
N GLY A 121 -13.69 7.82 -23.68
CA GLY A 121 -14.10 6.56 -24.32
C GLY A 121 -14.69 5.51 -23.38
N ASP A 122 -14.55 5.66 -22.05
CA ASP A 122 -15.08 4.73 -21.05
C ASP A 122 -16.59 4.94 -20.81
N LYS A 123 -17.42 4.53 -21.78
CA LYS A 123 -18.89 4.67 -21.73
C LYS A 123 -19.49 3.97 -20.50
N LYS A 124 -18.94 2.82 -20.09
CA LYS A 124 -19.42 2.06 -18.92
C LYS A 124 -19.15 2.78 -17.59
N GLY A 125 -17.97 3.39 -17.43
CA GLY A 125 -17.63 4.18 -16.24
C GLY A 125 -18.50 5.43 -16.08
N ARG A 126 -18.88 6.08 -17.20
CA ARG A 126 -19.79 7.24 -17.17
C ARG A 126 -21.22 6.86 -16.77
N THR A 127 -21.72 5.71 -17.22
CA THR A 127 -23.08 5.23 -16.90
C THR A 127 -23.24 4.71 -15.47
N GLN A 128 -22.16 4.32 -14.80
CA GLN A 128 -22.18 3.85 -13.41
C GLN A 128 -22.04 4.97 -12.37
N ARG A 129 -21.94 6.25 -12.77
CA ARG A 129 -22.06 7.36 -11.80
C ARG A 129 -23.40 7.21 -11.09
N LYS A 130 -23.36 6.81 -9.81
CA LYS A 130 -24.49 6.89 -8.90
C LYS A 130 -24.94 8.36 -8.90
N VAL A 131 -26.02 8.65 -9.63
CA VAL A 131 -26.75 9.91 -9.45
C VAL A 131 -27.03 10.07 -7.96
N SER A 132 -26.74 11.25 -7.41
CA SER A 132 -26.91 11.51 -5.99
C SER A 132 -28.35 11.20 -5.58
N SER A 133 -28.55 10.78 -4.33
CA SER A 133 -29.89 10.49 -3.81
C SER A 133 -30.84 11.67 -4.01
N ALA A 134 -30.34 12.90 -3.87
CA ALA A 134 -31.05 14.14 -4.15
C ALA A 134 -31.48 14.27 -5.62
N ALA A 135 -30.58 13.97 -6.58
CA ALA A 135 -30.91 13.99 -8.00
C ALA A 135 -31.93 12.90 -8.38
N LYS A 136 -31.84 11.70 -7.78
CA LYS A 136 -32.86 10.64 -7.93
C LYS A 136 -34.21 11.11 -7.40
N GLN A 137 -34.25 11.66 -6.19
CA GLN A 137 -35.47 12.15 -5.55
C GLN A 137 -36.13 13.28 -6.36
N ALA A 138 -35.33 14.23 -6.89
CA ALA A 138 -35.81 15.29 -7.75
C ALA A 138 -36.41 14.76 -9.07
N ALA A 139 -35.75 13.79 -9.71
CA ALA A 139 -36.26 13.15 -10.92
C ALA A 139 -37.60 12.42 -10.68
N THR A 140 -37.72 11.69 -9.57
CA THR A 140 -39.00 11.04 -9.19
C THR A 140 -40.10 12.06 -8.91
N ARG A 141 -39.80 13.17 -8.22
CA ARG A 141 -40.77 14.24 -7.96
C ARG A 141 -41.24 14.90 -9.26
N ALA A 142 -40.31 15.21 -10.18
CA ALA A 142 -40.64 15.79 -11.47
C ALA A 142 -41.50 14.85 -12.34
N ALA A 143 -41.21 13.54 -12.37
CA ALA A 143 -42.01 12.55 -13.08
C ALA A 143 -43.44 12.45 -12.53
N SER A 144 -43.59 12.45 -11.20
CA SER A 144 -44.90 12.41 -10.54
C SER A 144 -45.74 13.67 -10.82
N ALA A 145 -45.13 14.85 -10.86
CA ALA A 145 -45.80 16.11 -11.19
C ALA A 145 -46.30 16.13 -12.66
N ARG A 146 -45.52 15.57 -13.59
CA ARG A 146 -45.91 15.44 -15.01
C ARG A 146 -47.13 14.53 -15.18
N LYS A 147 -47.18 13.40 -14.47
CA LYS A 147 -48.32 12.45 -14.50
C LYS A 147 -49.62 13.09 -14.00
N ARG A 148 -49.54 13.89 -12.92
CA ARG A 148 -50.71 14.60 -12.36
C ARG A 148 -51.28 15.67 -13.31
N ARG A 149 -50.42 16.38 -14.06
CA ARG A 149 -50.85 17.38 -15.07
C ARG A 149 -51.52 16.74 -16.29
N GLY A 150 -51.07 15.56 -16.73
CA GLY A 150 -51.70 14.83 -17.83
C GLY A 150 -53.10 14.29 -17.52
N SER A 151 -53.35 13.85 -16.28
CA SER A 151 -54.64 13.25 -15.89
C SER A 151 -55.80 14.25 -15.74
N LYS A 152 -55.52 15.57 -15.68
CA LYS A 152 -56.55 16.61 -15.55
C LYS A 152 -57.22 16.99 -16.87
N LYS A 153 -56.78 16.45 -18.01
CA LYS A 153 -57.28 16.84 -19.35
C LYS A 153 -58.53 16.06 -19.80
N TRP A 154 -58.99 15.07 -19.04
CA TRP A 154 -60.12 14.21 -19.38
C TRP A 154 -61.12 14.13 -18.21
N LYS A 155 -61.78 15.25 -17.91
CA LYS A 155 -63.08 15.27 -17.23
C LYS A 155 -63.86 16.42 -17.86
N LYS A 156 -64.67 16.09 -18.86
CA LYS A 156 -65.69 16.95 -19.45
C LYS A 156 -67.03 16.37 -19.04
#